data_AF-A0A1F0CWS7-F1
#
_entry.id   AF-A0A1F0CWS7-F1
#
_cell.length_a   1.000
_cell.length_b   1.000
_cell.length_c   1.000
_cell.angle_alpha   90.00
_cell.angle_beta   90.00
_cell.angle_gamma   90.00
#
_symmetry.space_group_name_H-M   'P 1'
#
loop_
_entity.id
_entity.type
_entity.pdbx_description
1 polymer ?
#
loop_
_entity_poly.entity_id
_entity_poly.type
_entity_poly.pdbx_seq_one_letter_code
_entity_poly.pdbx_strand_id
1 'polypeptide(L)'
;MQANSMAQNVLPTPQAEFAALGFYGEPLDQMIQRSFEEQNQGLANAHGYKMISPYIDPSGARMIRFMGDKNSTVAVSLMHPETTAARVGLITPTVALVDVLNTEGEIAARVTCAVDDFFSYSTISGPEVVKEGKIAANADEDGMIPLVNFCLTAALGGGKMHLYPSEAAWRQAHPEHVREDGVITKPRLISPAAQAFFDGETNAINPWNHVRITVAGIRGATNELTGKQFFVIQDTPNARGFALTACLPATEELKKHMRPGVVLEGPAVLMGHNATLANPAVSAPEDD
;
A
#
# COMPACT_ATOMS: atom_id res chain seq x y z
N MET A 1 -42.76 -20.55 4.81
CA MET A 1 -41.39 -20.39 4.27
C MET A 1 -41.24 -18.95 3.81
N GLN A 2 -40.81 -18.09 4.73
CA GLN A 2 -40.53 -16.69 4.45
C GLN A 2 -39.02 -16.55 4.29
N ALA A 3 -38.60 -15.98 3.16
CA ALA A 3 -37.24 -15.53 2.95
C ALA A 3 -36.96 -14.42 3.98
N ASN A 4 -36.08 -14.69 4.94
CA ASN A 4 -35.55 -13.66 5.82
C ASN A 4 -34.59 -12.80 5.01
N SER A 5 -35.12 -11.75 4.39
CA SER A 5 -34.36 -10.58 3.99
C SER A 5 -33.92 -9.84 5.25
N MET A 6 -32.73 -10.16 5.75
CA MET A 6 -32.05 -9.28 6.70
C MET A 6 -31.16 -8.32 5.93
N ALA A 7 -31.42 -7.04 6.15
CA ALA A 7 -30.90 -5.90 5.44
C ALA A 7 -29.37 -5.95 5.26
N GLN A 8 -28.95 -5.70 4.02
CA GLN A 8 -27.57 -5.40 3.66
C GLN A 8 -27.16 -4.10 4.35
N ASN A 9 -26.31 -4.19 5.37
CA ASN A 9 -25.53 -3.04 5.81
C ASN A 9 -24.28 -2.97 4.91
N VAL A 10 -24.42 -2.36 3.74
CA VAL A 10 -23.27 -1.82 2.99
C VAL A 10 -22.85 -0.57 3.75
N LEU A 11 -21.79 -0.67 4.54
CA LEU A 11 -21.10 0.54 4.98
C LEU A 11 -20.47 1.16 3.73
N PRO A 12 -20.58 2.48 3.48
CA PRO A 12 -19.69 3.11 2.53
C PRO A 12 -18.27 2.75 2.98
N THR A 13 -17.40 2.34 2.06
CA THR A 13 -16.00 2.06 2.38
C THR A 13 -15.32 3.42 2.59
N PRO A 14 -14.97 3.78 3.84
CA PRO A 14 -13.64 4.26 4.06
C PRO A 14 -12.81 3.08 4.56
N GLN A 15 -11.79 2.74 3.77
CA GLN A 15 -10.41 2.74 4.26
C GLN A 15 -9.90 1.50 5.01
N ALA A 16 -9.76 0.38 4.30
CA ALA A 16 -8.97 -0.76 4.78
C ALA A 16 -7.57 -0.33 5.24
N GLU A 17 -7.00 0.65 4.54
CA GLU A 17 -5.73 1.30 4.81
C GLU A 17 -5.69 2.07 6.13
N PHE A 18 -6.78 2.76 6.51
CA PHE A 18 -6.84 3.44 7.81
C PHE A 18 -7.03 2.43 8.94
N ALA A 19 -7.88 1.43 8.74
CA ALA A 19 -8.06 0.35 9.70
C ALA A 19 -6.74 -0.38 9.99
N ALA A 20 -5.98 -0.71 8.95
CA ALA A 20 -4.71 -1.42 9.06
C ALA A 20 -3.63 -0.66 9.82
N LEU A 21 -3.70 0.67 9.87
CA LEU A 21 -2.73 1.56 10.52
C LEU A 21 -3.21 2.15 11.86
N GLY A 22 -4.35 1.69 12.36
CA GLY A 22 -4.89 2.19 13.62
C GLY A 22 -5.71 3.47 13.52
N PHE A 23 -5.93 4.05 12.34
CA PHE A 23 -6.77 5.24 12.15
C PHE A 23 -8.26 4.88 12.03
N TYR A 24 -8.82 4.14 12.99
CA TYR A 24 -10.21 3.68 12.92
C TYR A 24 -10.94 3.76 14.26
N GLY A 25 -12.27 3.78 14.18
CA GLY A 25 -13.17 3.79 15.34
C GLY A 25 -13.73 5.17 15.69
N GLU A 26 -13.28 6.23 15.03
CA GLU A 26 -13.83 7.59 15.11
C GLU A 26 -14.16 8.10 13.70
N PRO A 27 -15.08 9.07 13.55
CA PRO A 27 -15.32 9.73 12.27
C PRO A 27 -14.04 10.36 11.73
N LEU A 28 -13.77 10.17 10.44
CA LEU A 28 -12.56 10.64 9.76
C LEU A 28 -12.29 12.15 10.00
N ASP A 29 -13.32 12.98 9.95
CA ASP A 29 -13.18 14.43 10.17
C ASP A 29 -12.66 14.78 11.58
N GLN A 30 -13.02 14.00 12.59
CA GLN A 30 -12.52 14.20 13.96
C GLN A 30 -11.05 13.79 14.09
N MET A 31 -10.67 12.67 13.46
CA MET A 31 -9.26 12.25 13.41
C MET A 31 -8.40 13.28 12.69
N ILE A 32 -8.88 13.82 11.57
CA ILE A 32 -8.22 14.90 10.82
C ILE A 32 -8.04 16.13 11.72
N GLN A 33 -9.11 16.57 12.40
CA GLN A 33 -9.05 17.74 13.27
C GLN A 33 -8.02 17.57 14.39
N ARG A 34 -8.01 16.42 15.08
CA ARG A 34 -7.03 16.13 16.14
C ARG A 34 -5.60 16.08 15.60
N SER A 35 -5.39 15.46 14.44
CA SER A 35 -4.06 15.40 13.82
C SER A 35 -3.49 16.80 13.53
N PHE A 36 -4.37 17.76 13.18
CA PHE A 36 -3.99 19.15 12.95
C PHE A 36 -3.63 19.87 14.26
N GLU A 37 -4.42 19.66 15.31
CA GLU A 37 -4.15 20.20 16.65
C GLU A 37 -2.81 19.68 17.22
N GLU A 38 -2.46 18.43 16.93
CA GLU A 38 -1.20 17.81 17.39
C GLU A 38 0.04 18.28 16.62
N GLN A 39 -0.04 18.49 15.29
CA GLN A 39 1.14 18.82 14.49
C GLN A 39 1.33 20.30 14.16
N ASN A 40 0.30 21.15 14.26
CA ASN A 40 0.35 22.61 14.10
C ASN A 40 1.14 23.15 12.87
N GLN A 41 1.44 22.31 11.89
CA GLN A 41 2.31 22.61 10.75
C GLN A 41 1.65 22.07 9.48
N GLY A 42 1.22 22.97 8.61
CA GLY A 42 0.79 22.67 7.25
C GLY A 42 1.62 23.50 6.27
N LEU A 43 1.96 22.91 5.13
CA LEU A 43 2.61 23.62 4.03
C LEU A 43 1.53 24.29 3.19
N ALA A 44 1.45 25.62 3.26
CA ALA A 44 0.52 26.40 2.45
C ALA A 44 1.03 26.55 1.01
N ASN A 45 0.10 26.59 0.05
CA ASN A 45 0.36 26.81 -1.38
C ASN A 45 1.38 25.83 -2.02
N ALA A 46 1.33 24.55 -1.63
CA ALA A 46 2.23 23.52 -2.13
C ALA A 46 1.61 22.71 -3.28
N HIS A 47 2.33 22.58 -4.39
CA HIS A 47 2.05 21.63 -5.49
C HIS A 47 0.60 21.63 -6.03
N GLY A 48 -0.01 22.80 -6.20
CA GLY A 48 -1.39 22.92 -6.70
C GLY A 48 -2.46 22.71 -5.63
N TYR A 49 -2.07 22.54 -4.37
CA TYR A 49 -2.97 22.50 -3.20
C TYR A 49 -2.82 23.79 -2.40
N LYS A 50 -3.95 24.23 -1.84
CA LYS A 50 -3.99 25.35 -0.90
C LYS A 50 -3.22 25.00 0.38
N MET A 51 -3.30 23.75 0.82
CA MET A 51 -2.55 23.28 1.99
C MET A 51 -2.32 21.76 1.94
N ILE A 52 -1.15 21.34 2.38
CA ILE A 52 -0.81 19.96 2.70
C ILE A 52 -0.51 19.88 4.19
N SER A 53 -1.17 18.98 4.92
CA SER A 53 -0.99 18.80 6.36
C SER A 53 -0.67 17.32 6.65
N PRO A 54 0.60 16.98 6.89
CA PRO A 54 0.98 15.65 7.31
C PRO A 54 0.72 15.45 8.80
N TYR A 55 0.51 14.19 9.17
CA TYR A 55 0.59 13.61 10.50
C TYR A 55 1.49 12.38 10.41
N ILE A 56 2.53 12.35 11.23
CA ILE A 56 3.51 11.26 11.30
C ILE A 56 3.54 10.76 12.74
N ASP A 57 3.05 9.54 12.92
CA ASP A 57 2.99 8.86 14.20
C ASP A 57 4.35 8.22 14.54
N PRO A 58 4.78 8.17 15.82
CA PRO A 58 5.99 7.46 16.23
C PRO A 58 6.02 5.97 15.86
N SER A 59 4.85 5.34 15.65
CA SER A 59 4.72 3.98 15.14
C SER A 59 5.12 3.80 13.67
N GLY A 60 5.29 4.90 12.93
CA GLY A 60 5.48 4.97 11.48
C GLY A 60 4.20 5.14 10.69
N ALA A 61 3.02 5.06 11.31
CA ALA A 61 1.75 5.33 10.62
C ALA A 61 1.70 6.82 10.19
N ARG A 62 1.31 7.06 8.94
CA ARG A 62 1.23 8.41 8.38
C ARG A 62 -0.18 8.66 7.86
N MET A 63 -0.66 9.88 8.07
CA MET A 63 -1.87 10.40 7.49
C MET A 63 -1.57 11.77 6.88
N ILE A 64 -1.97 12.03 5.65
CA ILE A 64 -1.75 13.32 5.00
C ILE A 64 -3.05 13.82 4.45
N ARG A 65 -3.38 15.05 4.81
CA ARG A 65 -4.49 15.78 4.22
C ARG A 65 -4.00 16.71 3.13
N PHE A 66 -4.63 16.59 1.97
CA PHE A 66 -4.52 17.50 0.84
C PHE A 66 -5.78 18.37 0.78
N MET A 67 -5.60 19.69 0.75
CA MET A 67 -6.70 20.65 0.65
C MET A 67 -6.55 21.49 -0.61
N GLY A 68 -7.49 21.37 -1.53
CA GLY A 68 -7.66 22.29 -2.66
C GLY A 68 -8.70 23.38 -2.35
N ASP A 69 -9.08 24.15 -3.38
CA ASP A 69 -10.04 25.25 -3.23
C ASP A 69 -11.46 24.78 -2.91
N LYS A 70 -11.83 23.59 -3.40
CA LYS A 70 -13.20 23.03 -3.28
C LYS A 70 -13.24 21.59 -2.79
N ASN A 71 -12.09 20.94 -2.61
CA ASN A 71 -11.99 19.53 -2.26
C ASN A 71 -10.93 19.30 -1.18
N SER A 72 -11.09 18.20 -0.44
CA SER A 72 -10.07 17.68 0.46
C SER A 72 -9.98 16.17 0.30
N THR A 73 -8.75 15.66 0.27
CA THR A 73 -8.44 14.24 0.16
C THR A 73 -7.49 13.86 1.28
N VAL A 74 -7.64 12.65 1.83
CA VAL A 74 -6.71 12.12 2.81
C VAL A 74 -6.11 10.82 2.28
N ALA A 75 -4.79 10.70 2.40
CA ALA A 75 -4.05 9.48 2.13
C ALA A 75 -3.38 9.00 3.43
N VAL A 76 -3.14 7.70 3.53
CA VAL A 76 -2.38 7.10 4.62
C VAL A 76 -1.32 6.17 4.05
N SER A 77 -0.24 6.02 4.80
CA SER A 77 0.85 5.10 4.46
C SER A 77 1.59 4.66 5.73
N LEU A 78 2.54 3.75 5.57
CA LEU A 78 3.44 3.34 6.63
C LEU A 78 4.87 3.77 6.26
N MET A 79 5.47 4.64 7.07
CA MET A 79 6.90 4.93 7.02
C MET A 79 7.68 3.78 7.65
N HIS A 80 8.51 3.12 6.85
CA HIS A 80 9.41 2.06 7.29
C HIS A 80 10.73 2.12 6.50
N PRO A 81 11.86 1.65 7.07
CA PRO A 81 13.18 1.80 6.44
C PRO A 81 13.38 0.90 5.21
N GLU A 82 12.60 -0.17 5.09
CA GLU A 82 12.72 -1.10 3.97
C GLU A 82 12.10 -0.49 2.72
N THR A 83 12.90 -0.36 1.66
CA THR A 83 12.44 0.14 0.37
C THR A 83 12.72 -0.90 -0.69
N THR A 84 11.92 -0.86 -1.77
CA THR A 84 12.19 -1.62 -2.98
C THR A 84 12.44 -0.66 -4.13
N ALA A 85 13.35 -1.03 -5.02
CA ALA A 85 13.49 -0.33 -6.28
C ALA A 85 12.19 -0.51 -7.08
N ALA A 86 11.60 0.58 -7.53
CA ALA A 86 10.37 0.54 -8.30
C ALA A 86 10.30 1.65 -9.34
N ARG A 87 9.61 1.37 -10.45
CA ARG A 87 9.17 2.40 -11.39
C ARG A 87 7.72 2.75 -11.06
N VAL A 88 7.47 4.02 -10.75
CA VAL A 88 6.17 4.49 -10.25
C VAL A 88 5.60 5.60 -11.16
N GLY A 89 4.41 5.36 -11.71
CA GLY A 89 3.71 6.32 -12.57
C GLY A 89 2.25 6.48 -12.18
N LEU A 90 1.75 7.71 -12.09
CA LEU A 90 0.35 7.99 -11.72
C LEU A 90 -0.61 7.70 -12.87
N ILE A 91 -1.62 6.88 -12.61
CA ILE A 91 -2.75 6.70 -13.52
C ILE A 91 -3.88 7.66 -13.16
N THR A 92 -4.10 7.84 -11.86
CA THR A 92 -5.00 8.86 -11.31
C THR A 92 -4.22 9.69 -10.29
N PRO A 93 -4.74 10.84 -9.82
CA PRO A 93 -4.06 11.66 -8.83
C PRO A 93 -3.73 10.95 -7.51
N THR A 94 -4.33 9.79 -7.20
CA THR A 94 -4.11 9.07 -5.95
C THR A 94 -3.73 7.60 -6.14
N VAL A 95 -3.70 7.11 -7.38
CA VAL A 95 -3.39 5.71 -7.69
C VAL A 95 -2.29 5.65 -8.75
N ALA A 96 -1.20 5.00 -8.38
CA ALA A 96 -0.06 4.74 -9.24
C ALA A 96 -0.06 3.30 -9.75
N LEU A 97 0.52 3.10 -10.93
CA LEU A 97 1.10 1.84 -11.37
C LEU A 97 2.53 1.75 -10.86
N VAL A 98 2.87 0.59 -10.30
CA VAL A 98 4.16 0.31 -9.69
C VAL A 98 4.72 -0.98 -10.27
N ASP A 99 5.86 -0.87 -10.94
CA ASP A 99 6.69 -2.01 -11.31
C ASP A 99 7.77 -2.19 -10.24
N VAL A 100 7.57 -3.19 -9.39
CA VAL A 100 8.53 -3.60 -8.35
C VAL A 100 9.64 -4.38 -9.02
N LEU A 101 10.89 -3.95 -8.81
CA LEU A 101 12.06 -4.60 -9.38
C LEU A 101 12.71 -5.56 -8.38
N ASN A 102 13.26 -6.67 -8.89
CA ASN A 102 14.13 -7.56 -8.11
C ASN A 102 15.55 -7.00 -8.03
N THR A 103 16.44 -7.72 -7.35
CA THR A 103 17.86 -7.38 -7.21
C THR A 103 18.64 -7.37 -8.52
N GLU A 104 18.10 -7.96 -9.59
CA GLU A 104 18.69 -8.02 -10.93
C GLU A 104 18.12 -6.90 -11.85
N GLY A 105 17.20 -6.07 -11.35
CA GLY A 105 16.57 -4.99 -12.10
C GLY A 105 15.38 -5.43 -12.97
N GLU A 106 14.97 -6.70 -12.89
CA GLU A 106 13.82 -7.24 -13.61
C GLU A 106 12.51 -6.98 -12.84
N ILE A 107 11.39 -6.89 -13.57
CA ILE A 107 10.07 -6.69 -12.96
C ILE A 107 9.67 -7.96 -12.18
N ALA A 108 9.68 -7.87 -10.86
CA ALA A 108 9.27 -8.94 -9.96
C ALA A 108 7.75 -9.00 -9.79
N ALA A 109 7.10 -7.84 -9.74
CA ALA A 109 5.65 -7.67 -9.67
C ALA A 109 5.23 -6.35 -10.29
N ARG A 110 4.01 -6.33 -10.83
CA ARG A 110 3.37 -5.14 -11.40
C ARG A 110 2.02 -4.94 -10.72
N VAL A 111 1.84 -3.80 -10.08
CA VAL A 111 0.70 -3.56 -9.19
C VAL A 111 0.14 -2.15 -9.25
N THR A 112 -1.06 -1.99 -8.75
CA THR A 112 -1.68 -0.68 -8.51
C THR A 112 -1.59 -0.35 -7.03
N CYS A 113 -1.26 0.90 -6.71
CA CYS A 113 -0.96 1.33 -5.36
C CYS A 113 -1.57 2.71 -5.08
N ALA A 114 -2.20 2.87 -3.92
CA ALA A 114 -2.54 4.19 -3.41
C ALA A 114 -1.24 4.88 -3.00
N VAL A 115 -1.04 6.13 -3.41
CA VAL A 115 0.16 6.89 -3.08
C VAL A 115 -0.18 8.15 -2.30
N ASP A 116 0.61 8.44 -1.28
CA ASP A 116 0.42 9.61 -0.41
C ASP A 116 1.29 10.82 -0.81
N ASP A 117 2.11 10.69 -1.84
CA ASP A 117 3.03 11.71 -2.32
C ASP A 117 2.95 11.82 -3.84
N PHE A 118 1.72 11.82 -4.37
CA PHE A 118 1.43 11.82 -5.80
C PHE A 118 2.20 12.90 -6.60
N PHE A 119 2.51 14.06 -6.00
CA PHE A 119 3.26 15.13 -6.64
C PHE A 119 4.71 14.76 -6.99
N SER A 120 5.23 13.65 -6.46
CA SER A 120 6.57 13.11 -6.72
C SER A 120 6.66 12.22 -7.95
N TYR A 121 5.54 11.93 -8.63
CA TYR A 121 5.51 10.97 -9.73
C TYR A 121 4.96 11.57 -11.01
N SER A 122 5.43 10.99 -12.10
CA SER A 122 5.01 11.31 -13.46
C SER A 122 3.63 10.74 -13.75
N THR A 123 2.77 11.50 -14.40
CA THR A 123 1.48 11.00 -14.89
C THR A 123 1.71 10.13 -16.12
N ILE A 124 1.14 8.94 -16.11
CA ILE A 124 1.20 8.02 -17.24
C ILE A 124 -0.10 8.07 -18.04
N SER A 125 0.03 8.08 -19.37
CA SER A 125 -1.11 7.96 -20.28
C SER A 125 -1.47 6.49 -20.48
N GLY A 126 -2.60 6.21 -21.14
CA GLY A 126 -3.23 4.88 -21.22
C GLY A 126 -2.34 3.69 -21.61
N PRO A 127 -2.88 2.46 -21.57
CA PRO A 127 -2.09 1.22 -21.58
C PRO A 127 -1.17 1.04 -22.79
N GLU A 128 -1.53 1.58 -23.96
CA GLU A 128 -0.68 1.57 -25.16
C GLU A 128 0.64 2.33 -24.92
N VAL A 129 0.54 3.50 -24.30
CA VAL A 129 1.67 4.39 -24.00
C VAL A 129 2.60 3.74 -22.97
N VAL A 130 2.03 3.07 -21.96
CA VAL A 130 2.80 2.30 -20.96
C VAL A 130 3.46 1.06 -21.56
N LYS A 131 2.77 0.31 -22.44
CA LYS A 131 3.35 -0.88 -23.12
C LYS A 131 4.50 -0.51 -24.05
N GLU A 132 4.42 0.63 -24.72
CA GLU A 132 5.47 1.14 -25.59
C GLU A 132 6.62 1.81 -24.83
N GLY A 133 6.52 1.95 -23.51
CA GLY A 133 7.56 2.53 -22.66
C GLY A 133 7.76 4.03 -22.86
N LYS A 134 6.83 4.74 -23.50
CA LYS A 134 6.90 6.19 -23.72
C LYS A 134 5.98 6.85 -22.72
N ILE A 135 6.41 7.82 -21.92
CA ILE A 135 5.49 8.56 -21.03
C ILE A 135 5.59 10.06 -21.28
N ALA A 136 4.42 10.71 -21.25
CA ALA A 136 4.29 12.15 -21.40
C ALA A 136 4.19 12.83 -20.02
N ALA A 137 5.14 13.72 -19.75
CA ALA A 137 5.47 14.47 -18.52
C ALA A 137 6.44 13.73 -17.57
N ASN A 138 7.65 14.28 -17.44
CA ASN A 138 8.70 13.88 -16.47
C ASN A 138 9.20 12.42 -16.59
N ALA A 139 9.33 11.89 -17.80
CA ALA A 139 10.09 10.65 -18.01
C ALA A 139 11.59 10.86 -17.67
N ASP A 140 12.30 9.77 -17.36
CA ASP A 140 13.76 9.82 -17.24
C ASP A 140 14.44 10.09 -18.61
N GLU A 141 15.77 10.16 -18.63
CA GLU A 141 16.56 10.48 -19.84
C GLU A 141 16.30 9.49 -21.00
N ASP A 142 15.83 8.28 -20.69
CA ASP A 142 15.52 7.22 -21.65
C ASP A 142 14.03 7.21 -22.06
N GLY A 143 13.22 8.15 -21.56
CA GLY A 143 11.79 8.22 -21.85
C GLY A 143 10.92 7.27 -21.02
N MET A 144 11.50 6.63 -19.99
CA MET A 144 10.86 5.64 -19.13
C MET A 144 10.28 6.25 -17.85
N ILE A 145 9.46 5.47 -17.12
CA ILE A 145 9.04 5.81 -15.75
C ILE A 145 10.30 5.90 -14.86
N PRO A 146 10.53 7.01 -14.14
CA PRO A 146 11.67 7.15 -13.25
C PRO A 146 11.75 6.03 -12.20
N LEU A 147 12.98 5.60 -11.93
CA LEU A 147 13.28 4.66 -10.86
C LEU A 147 13.32 5.38 -9.51
N VAL A 148 12.62 4.85 -8.51
CA VAL A 148 12.57 5.40 -7.15
C VAL A 148 12.77 4.32 -6.09
N ASN A 149 13.23 4.75 -4.91
CA ASN A 149 13.20 3.92 -3.70
C ASN A 149 11.81 4.04 -3.07
N PHE A 150 11.03 2.97 -3.19
CA PHE A 150 9.62 2.98 -2.88
C PHE A 150 9.32 2.12 -1.65
N CYS A 151 8.60 2.70 -0.69
CA CYS A 151 8.04 1.95 0.42
C CYS A 151 6.69 1.36 -0.03
N LEU A 152 6.61 0.05 -0.21
CA LEU A 152 5.37 -0.63 -0.58
C LEU A 152 4.82 -1.41 0.62
N THR A 153 3.63 -1.04 1.08
CA THR A 153 2.95 -1.70 2.21
C THR A 153 1.58 -2.21 1.81
N ALA A 154 1.28 -3.46 2.15
CA ALA A 154 -0.06 -4.02 2.04
C ALA A 154 -0.89 -3.75 3.30
N ALA A 155 -1.96 -2.97 3.18
CA ALA A 155 -2.95 -2.79 4.23
C ALA A 155 -4.01 -3.88 4.21
N LEU A 156 -4.04 -4.70 5.25
CA LEU A 156 -4.96 -5.81 5.44
C LEU A 156 -6.03 -5.42 6.47
N GLY A 157 -6.97 -4.58 6.07
CA GLY A 157 -8.00 -4.03 6.98
C GLY A 157 -9.44 -4.09 6.48
N GLY A 158 -9.70 -4.62 5.27
CA GLY A 158 -11.01 -4.54 4.63
C GLY A 158 -11.33 -5.73 3.73
N GLY A 159 -11.49 -6.92 4.31
CA GLY A 159 -11.93 -8.09 3.55
C GLY A 159 -11.82 -9.39 4.34
N LYS A 160 -12.25 -10.50 3.72
CA LYS A 160 -12.08 -11.85 4.28
C LYS A 160 -10.62 -12.25 4.14
N MET A 161 -9.81 -11.91 5.13
CA MET A 161 -8.46 -12.43 5.26
C MET A 161 -8.49 -13.86 5.79
N HIS A 162 -7.72 -14.73 5.16
CA HIS A 162 -7.53 -16.12 5.57
C HIS A 162 -6.18 -16.25 6.29
N LEU A 163 -6.22 -16.98 7.41
CA LEU A 163 -5.06 -17.24 8.24
C LEU A 163 -4.77 -18.74 8.24
N TYR A 164 -3.58 -19.12 7.81
CA TYR A 164 -3.12 -20.50 7.85
C TYR A 164 -1.99 -20.62 8.86
N PRO A 165 -1.99 -21.67 9.72
CA PRO A 165 -1.02 -21.81 10.80
C PRO A 165 0.41 -22.07 10.30
N SER A 166 0.58 -22.47 9.04
CA SER A 166 1.86 -22.70 8.39
C SER A 166 1.71 -22.70 6.86
N GLU A 167 2.83 -22.62 6.14
CA GLU A 167 2.84 -22.83 4.69
C GLU A 167 2.37 -24.24 4.29
N ALA A 168 2.66 -25.26 5.11
CA ALA A 168 2.16 -26.62 4.89
C ALA A 168 0.62 -26.69 4.95
N ALA A 169 0.00 -25.99 5.90
CA ALA A 169 -1.46 -25.90 5.99
C ALA A 169 -2.05 -25.13 4.80
N TRP A 170 -1.38 -24.07 4.35
CA TRP A 170 -1.77 -23.35 3.13
C TRP A 170 -1.74 -24.26 1.89
N ARG A 171 -0.65 -25.02 1.70
CA ARG A 171 -0.49 -25.98 0.59
C ARG A 171 -1.57 -27.05 0.59
N GLN A 172 -1.98 -27.53 1.76
CA GLN A 172 -3.08 -28.50 1.88
C GLN A 172 -4.43 -27.91 1.49
N ALA A 173 -4.66 -26.61 1.77
CA ALA A 173 -5.87 -25.91 1.37
C ALA A 173 -5.91 -25.54 -0.12
N HIS A 174 -4.74 -25.45 -0.76
CA HIS A 174 -4.58 -25.00 -2.15
C HIS A 174 -3.72 -25.95 -3.01
N PRO A 175 -4.09 -27.24 -3.14
CA PRO A 175 -3.31 -28.19 -3.92
C PRO A 175 -3.16 -27.78 -5.40
N GLU A 176 -4.12 -27.04 -5.96
CA GLU A 176 -4.10 -26.51 -7.32
C GLU A 176 -2.97 -25.49 -7.58
N HIS A 177 -2.38 -24.95 -6.51
CA HIS A 177 -1.31 -23.97 -6.56
C HIS A 177 0.05 -24.54 -6.17
N VAL A 178 0.16 -25.87 -6.09
CA VAL A 178 1.37 -26.59 -5.70
C VAL A 178 1.68 -27.64 -6.76
N ARG A 179 2.88 -27.55 -7.34
CA ARG A 179 3.39 -28.59 -8.27
C ARG A 179 3.77 -29.87 -7.52
N GLU A 180 3.95 -30.96 -8.26
CA GLU A 180 4.38 -32.26 -7.69
C GLU A 180 5.73 -32.19 -6.95
N ASP A 181 6.63 -31.30 -7.38
CA ASP A 181 7.91 -31.00 -6.73
C ASP A 181 7.79 -30.11 -5.48
N GLY A 182 6.56 -29.73 -5.10
CA GLY A 182 6.29 -28.86 -3.97
C GLY A 182 6.53 -27.38 -4.24
N VAL A 183 6.78 -26.95 -5.48
CA VAL A 183 6.92 -25.52 -5.81
C VAL A 183 5.53 -24.86 -5.83
N ILE A 184 5.40 -23.75 -5.11
CA ILE A 184 4.17 -22.94 -5.12
C ILE A 184 4.11 -22.12 -6.42
N THR A 185 3.05 -22.29 -7.20
CA THR A 185 2.87 -21.64 -8.51
C THR A 185 2.07 -20.34 -8.46
N LYS A 186 1.18 -20.20 -7.48
CA LYS A 186 0.40 -18.96 -7.32
C LYS A 186 1.32 -17.77 -6.98
N PRO A 187 1.27 -16.66 -7.75
CA PRO A 187 2.01 -15.45 -7.41
C PRO A 187 1.65 -14.95 -6.00
N ARG A 188 2.63 -14.38 -5.30
CA ARG A 188 2.41 -13.79 -3.97
C ARG A 188 1.58 -12.52 -4.01
N LEU A 189 1.68 -11.78 -5.11
CA LEU A 189 1.02 -10.50 -5.29
C LEU A 189 0.39 -10.49 -6.67
N ILE A 190 -0.92 -10.26 -6.71
CA ILE A 190 -1.71 -10.23 -7.93
C ILE A 190 -2.47 -8.91 -7.93
N SER A 191 -2.37 -8.18 -9.04
CA SER A 191 -3.12 -6.96 -9.27
C SER A 191 -4.10 -7.14 -10.43
N PRO A 192 -5.35 -7.58 -10.17
CA PRO A 192 -6.35 -7.70 -11.23
C PRO A 192 -6.61 -6.36 -11.93
N ALA A 193 -6.56 -5.25 -11.18
CA ALA A 193 -6.74 -3.92 -11.73
C ALA A 193 -5.59 -3.51 -12.66
N ALA A 194 -4.34 -3.82 -12.32
CA ALA A 194 -3.21 -3.59 -13.23
C ALA A 194 -3.39 -4.41 -14.51
N GLN A 195 -3.73 -5.70 -14.39
CA GLN A 195 -3.91 -6.58 -15.54
C GLN A 195 -5.02 -6.05 -16.48
N ALA A 196 -6.20 -5.74 -15.94
CA ALA A 196 -7.31 -5.21 -16.72
C ALA A 196 -6.99 -3.86 -17.37
N PHE A 197 -6.21 -3.00 -16.72
CA PHE A 197 -5.72 -1.76 -17.33
C PHE A 197 -4.82 -2.06 -18.53
N PHE A 198 -3.85 -2.95 -18.37
CA PHE A 198 -2.95 -3.34 -19.47
C PHE A 198 -3.68 -4.02 -20.62
N ASP A 199 -4.70 -4.81 -20.35
CA ASP A 199 -5.48 -5.46 -21.39
C ASP A 199 -6.44 -4.49 -22.10
N GLY A 200 -6.50 -3.22 -21.65
CA GLY A 200 -7.36 -2.19 -22.21
C GLY A 200 -8.84 -2.37 -21.84
N GLU A 201 -9.13 -3.24 -20.87
CA GLU A 201 -10.48 -3.58 -20.44
C GLU A 201 -11.10 -2.48 -19.57
N THR A 202 -10.28 -1.68 -18.89
CA THR A 202 -10.73 -0.58 -18.03
C THR A 202 -9.71 0.56 -17.95
N ASN A 203 -10.23 1.79 -17.86
CA ASN A 203 -9.44 2.96 -17.45
C ASN A 203 -9.66 3.30 -15.97
N ALA A 204 -10.59 2.62 -15.30
CA ALA A 204 -10.85 2.78 -13.88
C ALA A 204 -9.94 1.81 -13.09
N ILE A 205 -9.10 2.39 -12.24
CA ILE A 205 -8.14 1.65 -11.43
C ILE A 205 -8.39 1.92 -9.97
N ASN A 206 -8.23 0.87 -9.17
CA ASN A 206 -8.24 0.93 -7.72
C ASN A 206 -6.95 0.28 -7.16
N PRO A 207 -6.57 0.59 -5.92
CA PRO A 207 -5.37 0.07 -5.29
C PRO A 207 -5.58 -1.32 -4.64
N TRP A 208 -6.67 -2.03 -4.98
CA TRP A 208 -6.94 -3.37 -4.44
C TRP A 208 -6.16 -4.43 -5.19
N ASN A 209 -5.52 -5.27 -4.40
CA ASN A 209 -4.69 -6.36 -4.84
C ASN A 209 -5.03 -7.60 -4.02
N HIS A 210 -4.59 -8.77 -4.47
CA HIS A 210 -4.62 -10.00 -3.68
C HIS A 210 -3.20 -10.34 -3.27
N VAL A 211 -2.99 -10.58 -1.97
CA VAL A 211 -1.66 -10.86 -1.41
C VAL A 211 -1.64 -12.20 -0.69
N ARG A 212 -0.48 -12.85 -0.73
CA ARG A 212 -0.10 -13.97 0.13
C ARG A 212 1.23 -13.65 0.80
N ILE A 213 1.23 -13.59 2.13
CA ILE A 213 2.37 -13.20 2.96
C ILE A 213 2.70 -14.34 3.91
N THR A 214 3.96 -14.77 3.93
CA THR A 214 4.48 -15.73 4.91
C THR A 214 5.26 -14.97 5.96
N VAL A 215 4.67 -14.85 7.14
CA VAL A 215 5.17 -13.98 8.22
C VAL A 215 6.57 -14.42 8.64
N ALA A 216 7.57 -13.56 8.42
CA ALA A 216 8.94 -13.75 8.91
C ALA A 216 9.19 -12.96 10.19
N GLY A 217 8.74 -11.69 10.19
CA GLY A 217 8.87 -10.76 11.30
C GLY A 217 7.53 -10.13 11.67
N ILE A 218 7.34 -9.84 12.95
CA ILE A 218 6.14 -9.15 13.46
C ILE A 218 6.59 -8.12 14.48
N ARG A 219 6.07 -6.90 14.34
CA ARG A 219 6.17 -5.83 15.32
C ARG A 219 4.77 -5.35 15.68
N GLY A 220 4.46 -5.30 16.97
CA GLY A 220 3.27 -4.60 17.46
C GLY A 220 3.54 -3.09 17.50
N ALA A 221 2.53 -2.30 17.16
CA ALA A 221 2.59 -0.85 17.23
C ALA A 221 1.26 -0.28 17.73
N THR A 222 1.31 0.92 18.30
CA THR A 222 0.13 1.67 18.75
C THR A 222 0.15 3.01 18.03
N ASN A 223 -0.97 3.34 17.38
CA ASN A 223 -1.20 4.68 16.85
C ASN A 223 -1.51 5.62 18.02
N GLU A 224 -0.70 6.65 18.24
CA GLU A 224 -0.82 7.56 19.37
C GLU A 224 -2.07 8.44 19.26
N LEU A 225 -2.44 8.85 18.04
CA LEU A 225 -3.64 9.65 17.80
C LEU A 225 -4.90 8.91 18.29
N THR A 226 -5.05 7.63 17.98
CA THR A 226 -6.29 6.88 18.25
C THR A 226 -6.19 5.88 19.41
N GLY A 227 -4.96 5.62 19.91
CA GLY A 227 -4.66 4.56 20.86
C GLY A 227 -4.88 3.14 20.32
N LYS A 228 -5.13 2.96 19.01
CA LYS A 228 -5.38 1.64 18.43
C LYS A 228 -4.09 0.90 18.12
N GLN A 229 -4.11 -0.40 18.37
CA GLN A 229 -2.99 -1.27 18.08
C GLN A 229 -3.11 -1.88 16.68
N PHE A 230 -1.97 -2.00 16.02
CA PHE A 230 -1.83 -2.71 14.75
C PHE A 230 -0.53 -3.50 14.72
N PHE A 231 -0.46 -4.47 13.83
CA PHE A 231 0.76 -5.22 13.55
C PHE A 231 1.40 -4.68 12.29
N VAL A 232 2.73 -4.61 12.29
CA VAL A 232 3.57 -4.50 11.10
C VAL A 232 4.24 -5.85 10.89
N ILE A 233 4.03 -6.42 9.72
CA ILE A 233 4.46 -7.76 9.34
C ILE A 233 5.44 -7.65 8.18
N GLN A 234 6.51 -8.43 8.25
CA GLN A 234 7.46 -8.60 7.17
C GLN A 234 7.32 -10.01 6.58
N ASP A 235 7.26 -10.09 5.26
CA ASP A 235 7.26 -11.34 4.53
C ASP A 235 8.66 -12.00 4.54
N THR A 236 8.70 -13.32 4.35
CA THR A 236 9.96 -14.03 4.13
C THR A 236 10.42 -13.77 2.70
N PRO A 237 11.63 -13.25 2.44
CA PRO A 237 12.11 -13.02 1.08
C PRO A 237 11.96 -14.28 0.21
N ASN A 238 11.41 -14.15 -1.00
CA ASN A 238 11.32 -15.26 -1.95
C ASN A 238 12.50 -15.25 -2.92
N ALA A 239 12.57 -16.28 -3.76
CA ALA A 239 13.57 -16.39 -4.81
C ALA A 239 13.54 -15.23 -5.85
N ARG A 240 12.48 -14.42 -5.90
CA ARG A 240 12.37 -13.24 -6.76
C ARG A 240 12.85 -11.95 -6.09
N GLY A 241 13.38 -12.02 -4.87
CA GLY A 241 14.23 -10.96 -4.32
C GLY A 241 13.53 -9.71 -3.78
N PHE A 242 12.20 -9.67 -3.63
CA PHE A 242 11.53 -8.59 -2.89
C PHE A 242 10.73 -9.12 -1.70
N ALA A 243 10.82 -8.42 -0.57
CA ALA A 243 9.99 -8.65 0.60
C ALA A 243 8.83 -7.65 0.61
N LEU A 244 7.64 -8.10 1.03
CA LEU A 244 6.47 -7.24 1.18
C LEU A 244 6.25 -6.95 2.66
N THR A 245 6.09 -5.67 2.99
CA THR A 245 5.62 -5.24 4.30
C THR A 245 4.10 -5.19 4.29
N ALA A 246 3.47 -5.58 5.40
CA ALA A 246 2.04 -5.43 5.59
C ALA A 246 1.70 -4.86 6.95
N CYS A 247 0.55 -4.18 7.02
CA CYS A 247 -0.05 -3.75 8.27
C CYS A 247 -1.48 -4.29 8.39
N LEU A 248 -1.93 -4.51 9.62
CA LEU A 248 -3.27 -5.00 9.92
C LEU A 248 -3.68 -4.69 11.36
N PRO A 249 -4.97 -4.54 11.66
CA PRO A 249 -5.44 -4.28 13.01
C PRO A 249 -5.04 -5.41 13.97
N ALA A 250 -4.54 -5.08 15.16
CA ALA A 250 -4.19 -6.07 16.16
C ALA A 250 -5.43 -6.50 16.96
N THR A 251 -6.38 -7.14 16.30
CA THR A 251 -7.59 -7.67 16.97
C THR A 251 -7.23 -8.76 17.96
N GLU A 252 -8.10 -9.01 18.94
CA GLU A 252 -7.87 -10.06 19.95
C GLU A 252 -7.72 -11.45 19.32
N GLU A 253 -8.39 -11.71 18.19
CA GLU A 253 -8.22 -12.97 17.48
C GLU A 253 -6.87 -13.06 16.77
N LEU A 254 -6.45 -11.98 16.09
CA LEU A 254 -5.15 -11.95 15.44
C LEU A 254 -4.01 -12.03 16.45
N LYS A 255 -4.13 -11.40 17.63
CA LYS A 255 -3.14 -11.48 18.71
C LYS A 255 -2.87 -12.92 19.18
N LYS A 256 -3.86 -13.81 19.16
CA LYS A 256 -3.69 -15.22 19.56
C LYS A 256 -2.93 -16.05 18.54
N HIS A 257 -3.03 -15.68 17.25
CA HIS A 257 -2.58 -16.53 16.16
C HIS A 257 -1.39 -15.96 15.40
N MET A 258 -1.14 -14.65 15.43
CA MET A 258 -0.08 -14.04 14.67
C MET A 258 1.29 -14.40 15.25
N ARG A 259 2.12 -15.08 14.45
CA ARG A 259 3.47 -15.53 14.80
C ARG A 259 4.28 -15.84 13.53
N PRO A 260 5.62 -15.83 13.57
CA PRO A 260 6.42 -16.24 12.42
C PRO A 260 6.02 -17.63 11.90
N GLY A 261 6.05 -17.81 10.57
CA GLY A 261 5.64 -19.01 9.86
C GLY A 261 4.16 -19.08 9.47
N VAL A 262 3.31 -18.22 10.03
CA VAL A 262 1.91 -18.09 9.63
C VAL A 262 1.80 -17.54 8.21
N VAL A 263 0.79 -18.00 7.46
CA VAL A 263 0.49 -17.47 6.13
C VAL A 263 -0.81 -16.68 6.17
N LEU A 264 -0.74 -15.44 5.71
CA LEU A 264 -1.87 -14.55 5.47
C LEU A 264 -2.20 -14.55 3.98
N GLU A 265 -3.48 -14.70 3.64
CA GLU A 265 -3.94 -14.55 2.26
C GLU A 265 -5.25 -13.79 2.18
N GLY A 266 -5.36 -12.85 1.24
CA GLY A 266 -6.60 -12.15 0.99
C GLY A 266 -6.44 -10.83 0.25
N PRO A 267 -7.53 -10.07 0.13
CA PRO A 267 -7.51 -8.75 -0.48
C PRO A 267 -6.77 -7.74 0.41
N ALA A 268 -5.99 -6.87 -0.23
CA ALA A 268 -5.25 -5.80 0.40
C ALA A 268 -5.35 -4.52 -0.41
N VAL A 269 -5.35 -3.38 0.26
CA VAL A 269 -5.01 -2.11 -0.38
C VAL A 269 -3.51 -1.95 -0.32
N LEU A 270 -2.84 -1.79 -1.47
CA LEU A 270 -1.44 -1.40 -1.46
C LEU A 270 -1.33 0.11 -1.27
N MET A 271 -0.50 0.51 -0.32
CA MET A 271 -0.13 1.89 -0.06
C MET A 271 1.36 2.04 -0.33
N GLY A 272 1.75 3.22 -0.81
CA GLY A 272 3.15 3.51 -0.96
C GLY A 272 3.48 4.98 -0.97
N HIS A 273 4.77 5.24 -0.79
CA HIS A 273 5.34 6.57 -0.79
C HIS A 273 6.80 6.52 -1.22
N ASN A 274 7.31 7.63 -1.72
CA ASN A 274 8.71 7.79 -2.08
C ASN A 274 9.51 8.04 -0.81
N ALA A 275 10.43 7.13 -0.51
CA ALA A 275 11.24 7.18 0.70
C ALA A 275 12.18 8.40 0.74
N THR A 276 12.49 9.00 -0.41
CA THR A 276 13.35 10.20 -0.47
C THR A 276 12.73 11.44 0.19
N LEU A 277 11.40 11.53 0.28
CA LEU A 277 10.72 12.58 1.03
C LEU A 277 10.56 12.26 2.52
N ALA A 278 10.85 11.03 2.94
CA ALA A 278 10.68 10.56 4.32
C ALA A 278 11.91 10.87 5.20
N ASN A 279 12.97 11.46 4.65
CA ASN A 279 14.20 11.74 5.40
C ASN A 279 14.69 13.19 5.19
N PRO A 280 14.24 14.16 6.00
CA PRO A 280 14.76 15.54 5.97
C PRO A 280 16.25 15.63 6.39
N ALA A 281 16.89 14.51 6.77
CA ALA A 281 18.31 14.45 7.10
C ALA A 281 19.23 14.17 5.89
N VAL A 282 18.70 14.06 4.66
CA VAL A 282 19.51 13.92 3.43
C VAL A 282 19.20 15.07 2.48
N SER A 283 19.42 16.30 2.96
CA SER A 283 19.60 17.45 2.08
C SER A 283 21.06 17.90 2.19
N ALA A 284 21.75 17.83 1.04
CA ALA A 284 23.12 18.22 0.71
C ALA A 284 24.22 17.16 0.93
N PRO A 285 24.94 16.75 -0.13
CA PRO A 285 26.39 16.85 -0.07
C PRO A 285 26.73 18.35 0.00
N GLU A 286 27.43 18.76 1.06
CA GLU A 286 28.25 19.97 0.97
C GLU A 286 29.32 19.66 -0.08
N ASP A 287 29.23 20.34 -1.22
CA ASP A 287 30.35 20.44 -2.15
C ASP A 287 31.43 21.30 -1.48
N ASP A 288 32.52 20.67 -1.06
CA ASP A 288 33.84 21.29 -0.85
C ASP A 288 34.65 21.26 -2.16
#